data_AF-A0A565AWJ9-F1
#
_entry.id   AF-A0A565AWJ9-F1
#
_cell.length_a   1.000
_cell.length_b   1.000
_cell.length_c   1.000
_cell.angle_alpha   90.00
_cell.angle_beta   90.00
_cell.angle_gamma   90.00
#
_symmetry.space_group_name_H-M   'P 1'
#
loop_
_entity.id
_entity.type
_entity.pdbx_description
1 polymer ?
#
loop_
_entity_poly.entity_id
_entity_poly.type
_entity_poly.pdbx_seq_one_letter_code
_entity_poly.pdbx_strand_id
1 'polypeptide(L)'
;MLLLNQHFPMKLVLSPWLMHPHILEISPGFINVVLSSAWMAKCIESMLINGIDSWAPKLSVKRAVVDFCSPNIAKEMHVGHLRSITIGDTLARMLEYSKVQVLRRNHVGDWGTQFGMLIEYLFEQFPGSDGSAVTAIRDLQSDGGFTYDTTDMAALWYRLNEEKAEWIIYVTEANQEGHFDRLFKAARKADWLPSNDKTYPRASHVRFGQVLGEGKDKEWTLEELNQTAEAVGYGALKYADLKNNRSTDYSFSFDQMLNDKGDTVVYLLRAHARICSIIRKSGKDIDELKKTGKLALDHAEERALGLHLLRFTETVEEACTKLLPNVLCEYLYKLSKHCTKF
;
A
#
# COMPACT_ATOMS: atom_id res chain seq x y z
N MET A 1 21.81 6.80 8.63
CA MET A 1 21.98 6.83 7.16
C MET A 1 20.84 7.63 6.57
N LEU A 2 20.93 8.96 6.61
CA LEU A 2 20.10 9.87 5.84
C LEU A 2 21.02 10.45 4.77
N LEU A 3 20.98 9.88 3.57
CA LEU A 3 21.68 10.45 2.42
C LEU A 3 20.88 11.69 1.99
N LEU A 4 21.40 12.87 2.34
CA LEU A 4 20.92 14.15 1.81
C LEU A 4 21.30 14.21 0.33
N ASN A 5 20.44 13.69 -0.54
CA ASN A 5 20.54 13.88 -1.97
C ASN A 5 20.19 15.33 -2.33
N GLN A 6 21.03 15.93 -3.17
CA GLN A 6 21.24 17.36 -3.46
C GLN A 6 20.07 18.13 -4.10
N HIS A 7 18.80 17.75 -3.90
CA HIS A 7 17.65 18.48 -4.44
C HIS A 7 16.53 18.64 -3.41
N PHE A 8 16.80 19.42 -2.36
CA PHE A 8 15.76 20.05 -1.54
C PHE A 8 16.18 21.48 -1.21
N PRO A 9 15.36 22.51 -1.47
CA PRO A 9 15.48 23.78 -0.80
C PRO A 9 14.83 23.65 0.58
N MET A 10 15.33 22.74 1.43
CA MET A 10 15.08 22.85 2.86
C MET A 10 15.99 23.96 3.36
N LYS A 11 15.47 25.19 3.41
CA LYS A 11 15.96 26.13 4.42
C LYS A 11 15.79 25.39 5.75
N LEU A 12 16.90 24.91 6.32
CA LEU A 12 16.99 24.61 7.75
C LEU A 12 16.76 25.95 8.47
N VAL A 13 15.49 26.33 8.62
CA VAL A 13 15.10 27.30 9.64
C VAL A 13 15.14 26.52 10.94
N LEU A 14 16.35 26.41 11.50
CA LEU A 14 16.55 25.96 12.86
C LEU A 14 15.77 26.94 13.74
N SER A 15 14.57 26.54 14.17
CA SER A 15 13.83 27.32 15.14
C SER A 15 14.65 27.38 16.44
N PRO A 16 14.64 28.50 17.19
CA PRO A 16 15.48 28.65 18.40
C PRO A 16 15.23 27.59 19.48
N TRP A 17 14.11 26.85 19.39
CA TRP A 17 13.71 25.79 20.31
C TRP A 17 14.31 24.41 19.98
N LEU A 18 14.99 24.28 18.83
CA LEU A 18 15.52 23.01 18.32
C LEU A 18 16.93 22.68 18.80
N MET A 19 17.51 23.45 19.72
CA MET A 19 18.95 23.38 19.98
C MET A 19 19.35 23.17 21.45
N HIS A 20 19.56 21.91 21.80
CA HIS A 20 20.82 21.46 22.41
C HIS A 20 21.33 20.26 21.59
N PRO A 21 21.81 20.45 20.35
CA PRO A 21 22.41 19.39 19.59
C PRO A 21 23.88 19.33 20.01
N HIS A 22 24.27 18.26 20.71
CA HIS A 22 25.67 17.88 20.71
C HIS A 22 25.98 17.37 19.28
N ILE A 23 26.51 18.25 18.42
CA ILE A 23 27.10 17.86 17.15
C ILE A 23 28.36 17.07 17.51
N LEU A 24 28.27 15.75 17.39
CA LEU A 24 29.36 14.85 17.72
C LEU A 24 29.90 14.29 16.41
N GLU A 25 31.12 14.72 16.09
CA GLU A 25 32.01 14.13 15.09
C GLU A 25 31.78 14.57 13.63
N ILE A 26 32.75 15.31 13.11
CA ILE A 26 32.91 15.65 11.69
C ILE A 26 33.93 14.65 11.12
N SER A 27 33.46 13.55 10.54
CA SER A 27 34.27 12.79 9.58
C SER A 27 34.28 13.56 8.25
N PRO A 28 35.36 13.49 7.44
CA PRO A 28 35.42 14.26 6.19
C PRO A 28 34.18 14.02 5.31
N GLY A 29 33.35 15.06 5.15
CA GLY A 29 32.14 15.02 4.33
C GLY A 29 30.83 14.65 5.02
N PHE A 30 30.80 14.39 6.35
CA PHE A 30 29.56 14.00 7.05
C PHE A 30 29.30 14.84 8.31
N ILE A 31 28.01 15.13 8.56
CA ILE A 31 27.52 15.75 9.79
C ILE A 31 26.63 14.75 10.50
N ASN A 32 27.03 14.31 11.70
CA ASN A 32 26.21 13.47 12.56
C ASN A 32 25.37 14.34 13.50
N VAL A 33 24.06 14.07 13.55
CA VAL A 33 23.11 14.78 14.40
C VAL A 33 22.53 13.82 15.43
N VAL A 34 22.62 14.19 16.70
CA VAL A 34 22.03 13.45 17.83
C VAL A 34 20.82 14.22 18.35
N LEU A 35 19.63 13.61 18.30
CA LEU A 35 18.39 14.24 18.78
C LEU A 35 18.31 14.23 20.30
N SER A 36 17.80 15.28 20.94
CA SER A 36 17.62 15.30 22.40
C SER A 36 16.59 14.25 22.86
N SER A 37 16.91 13.47 23.91
CA SER A 37 15.96 12.53 24.53
C SER A 37 14.69 13.23 25.03
N ALA A 38 14.82 14.41 25.63
CA ALA A 38 13.68 15.20 26.10
C ALA A 38 12.79 15.67 24.94
N TRP A 39 13.39 16.05 23.80
CA TRP A 39 12.62 16.41 22.61
C TRP A 39 11.86 15.21 22.04
N MET A 40 12.52 14.05 21.92
CA MET A 40 11.89 12.83 21.44
C MET A 40 10.73 12.39 22.35
N ALA A 41 10.93 12.42 23.67
CA ALA A 41 9.90 12.12 24.64
C ALA A 41 8.67 13.02 24.45
N LYS A 42 8.87 14.34 24.34
CA LYS A 42 7.80 15.31 24.11
C LYS A 42 7.03 15.06 22.80
N CYS A 43 7.73 14.66 21.73
CA CYS A 43 7.07 14.30 20.47
C CYS A 43 6.18 13.06 20.61
N ILE A 44 6.64 12.04 21.34
CA ILE A 44 5.88 10.81 21.62
C ILE A 44 4.69 11.11 22.53
N GLU A 45 4.88 11.88 23.60
CA GLU A 45 3.78 12.34 24.49
C GLU A 45 2.70 13.10 23.70
N SER A 46 3.11 14.01 22.84
CA SER A 46 2.19 14.75 21.96
C SER A 46 1.40 13.81 21.04
N MET A 47 2.03 12.76 20.50
CA MET A 47 1.35 11.75 19.69
C MET A 47 0.36 10.93 20.52
N LEU A 48 0.74 10.54 21.73
CA LEU A 48 -0.12 9.78 22.63
C LEU A 48 -1.38 10.55 23.01
N ILE A 49 -1.28 11.88 23.18
CA ILE A 49 -2.41 12.77 23.51
C ILE A 49 -3.27 13.05 22.28
N ASN A 50 -2.66 13.40 21.14
CA ASN A 50 -3.38 13.84 19.94
C ASN A 50 -3.76 12.70 18.99
N GLY A 51 -3.31 11.47 19.28
CA GLY A 51 -3.50 10.29 18.45
C GLY A 51 -2.46 10.15 17.34
N ILE A 52 -2.31 8.91 16.84
CA ILE A 52 -1.36 8.57 15.77
C ILE A 52 -1.65 9.30 14.46
N ASP A 53 -2.88 9.75 14.23
CA ASP A 53 -3.26 10.57 13.09
C ASP A 53 -2.50 11.91 13.03
N SER A 54 -2.00 12.41 14.16
CA SER A 54 -1.15 13.60 14.20
C SER A 54 0.21 13.40 13.51
N TRP A 55 0.62 12.15 13.30
CA TRP A 55 1.86 11.76 12.61
C TRP A 55 1.64 11.42 11.14
N ALA A 56 0.43 11.53 10.62
CA ALA A 56 0.16 11.37 9.20
C ALA A 56 0.97 12.39 8.38
N PRO A 57 1.77 11.95 7.39
CA PRO A 57 2.50 12.87 6.55
C PRO A 57 1.54 13.67 5.67
N LYS A 58 1.88 14.94 5.43
CA LYS A 58 1.09 15.81 4.55
C LYS A 58 1.65 15.75 3.14
N LEU A 59 0.99 14.97 2.28
CA LEU A 59 1.37 14.89 0.88
C LEU A 59 0.87 16.12 0.09
N SER A 60 1.61 16.45 -0.98
CA SER A 60 1.23 17.55 -1.88
C SER A 60 0.00 17.21 -2.70
N VAL A 61 -0.19 15.94 -3.09
CA VAL A 61 -1.38 15.42 -3.76
C VAL A 61 -2.63 15.55 -2.88
N LYS A 62 -3.74 15.97 -3.48
CA LYS A 62 -5.05 16.08 -2.82
C LYS A 62 -6.01 14.98 -3.20
N ARG A 63 -5.99 14.54 -4.47
CA ARG A 63 -6.89 13.50 -4.98
C ARG A 63 -6.15 12.46 -5.79
N ALA A 64 -6.32 11.19 -5.42
CA ALA A 64 -5.73 10.07 -6.12
C ALA A 64 -6.80 9.04 -6.55
N VAL A 65 -6.61 8.44 -7.72
CA VAL A 65 -7.32 7.25 -8.18
C VAL A 65 -6.37 6.06 -8.02
N VAL A 66 -6.84 4.98 -7.41
CA VAL A 66 -6.10 3.71 -7.34
C VAL A 66 -6.95 2.65 -8.03
N ASP A 67 -6.45 2.17 -9.17
CA ASP A 67 -7.08 1.16 -10.02
C ASP A 67 -6.40 -0.19 -9.79
N PHE A 68 -7.16 -1.16 -9.30
CA PHE A 68 -6.67 -2.48 -8.89
C PHE A 68 -7.78 -3.53 -8.91
N CYS A 69 -7.41 -4.79 -8.69
CA CYS A 69 -8.25 -5.98 -8.89
C CYS A 69 -8.47 -6.27 -10.38
N SER A 70 -9.32 -5.48 -11.05
CA SER A 70 -9.62 -5.52 -12.49
C SER A 70 -9.80 -6.94 -13.09
N PRO A 71 -10.70 -7.79 -12.54
CA PRO A 71 -10.94 -9.11 -13.08
C PRO A 71 -11.78 -9.04 -14.36
N ASN A 72 -11.64 -10.05 -15.21
CA ASN A 72 -12.52 -10.22 -16.37
C ASN A 72 -13.78 -10.98 -15.95
N ILE A 73 -14.97 -10.44 -16.25
CA ILE A 73 -16.22 -11.14 -15.97
C ILE A 73 -16.26 -12.45 -16.74
N ALA A 74 -16.81 -13.47 -16.08
CA ALA A 74 -16.91 -14.84 -16.60
C ALA A 74 -15.56 -15.54 -16.86
N LYS A 75 -14.46 -15.04 -16.27
CA LYS A 75 -13.21 -15.78 -16.10
C LYS A 75 -12.92 -15.96 -14.62
N GLU A 76 -12.30 -17.07 -14.25
CA GLU A 76 -11.88 -17.32 -12.87
C GLU A 76 -10.83 -16.30 -12.42
N MET A 77 -10.92 -15.88 -11.15
CA MET A 77 -9.90 -15.05 -10.55
C MET A 77 -8.67 -15.89 -10.19
N HIS A 78 -7.51 -15.56 -10.76
CA HIS A 78 -6.22 -16.12 -10.36
C HIS A 78 -5.49 -15.27 -9.31
N VAL A 79 -4.39 -15.81 -8.77
CA VAL A 79 -3.56 -15.20 -7.71
C VAL A 79 -2.99 -13.82 -8.06
N GLY A 80 -2.81 -13.51 -9.33
CA GLY A 80 -2.45 -12.16 -9.81
C GLY A 80 -3.46 -11.09 -9.38
N HIS A 81 -4.76 -11.37 -9.45
CA HIS A 81 -5.80 -10.44 -8.97
C HIS A 81 -5.69 -10.23 -7.45
N LEU A 82 -5.36 -11.29 -6.70
CA LEU A 82 -5.16 -11.19 -5.24
C LEU A 82 -3.98 -10.27 -4.88
N ARG A 83 -2.87 -10.34 -5.62
CA ARG A 83 -1.74 -9.41 -5.43
C ARG A 83 -2.16 -7.97 -5.74
N SER A 84 -2.87 -7.76 -6.84
CA SER A 84 -3.40 -6.44 -7.21
C SER A 84 -4.32 -5.88 -6.11
N ILE A 85 -5.24 -6.69 -5.57
CA ILE A 85 -6.09 -6.32 -4.41
C ILE A 85 -5.26 -5.95 -3.19
N THR A 86 -4.31 -6.80 -2.82
CA THR A 86 -3.50 -6.64 -1.62
C THR A 86 -2.64 -5.38 -1.68
N ILE A 87 -1.93 -5.17 -2.78
CA ILE A 87 -1.08 -3.99 -3.01
C ILE A 87 -1.94 -2.74 -3.17
N GLY A 88 -2.96 -2.78 -4.03
CA GLY A 88 -3.82 -1.63 -4.35
C GLY A 88 -4.59 -1.11 -3.14
N ASP A 89 -5.21 -2.00 -2.35
CA ASP A 89 -5.92 -1.58 -1.14
C ASP A 89 -4.96 -1.01 -0.08
N THR A 90 -3.75 -1.59 0.03
CA THR A 90 -2.72 -1.07 0.95
C THR A 90 -2.27 0.34 0.54
N LEU A 91 -1.98 0.55 -0.75
CA LEU A 91 -1.62 1.88 -1.26
C LEU A 91 -2.75 2.90 -1.04
N ALA A 92 -4.00 2.52 -1.29
CA ALA A 92 -5.15 3.37 -1.05
C ALA A 92 -5.23 3.80 0.43
N ARG A 93 -5.11 2.85 1.36
CA ARG A 93 -5.15 3.13 2.80
C ARG A 93 -4.01 4.03 3.27
N MET A 94 -2.80 3.84 2.74
CA MET A 94 -1.64 4.67 3.07
C MET A 94 -1.85 6.14 2.64
N LEU A 95 -2.41 6.35 1.45
CA LEU A 95 -2.74 7.66 0.93
C LEU A 95 -3.87 8.32 1.74
N GLU A 96 -4.92 7.58 2.09
CA GLU A 96 -6.01 8.06 2.96
C GLU A 96 -5.53 8.45 4.36
N TYR A 97 -4.67 7.63 4.95
CA TYR A 97 -4.03 7.94 6.22
C TYR A 97 -3.27 9.28 6.11
N SER A 98 -2.60 9.50 4.98
CA SER A 98 -1.91 10.75 4.61
C SER A 98 -2.85 11.88 4.15
N LYS A 99 -4.16 11.75 4.42
CA LYS A 99 -5.23 12.73 4.15
C LYS A 99 -5.43 13.06 2.66
N VAL A 100 -5.08 12.14 1.76
CA VAL A 100 -5.40 12.21 0.34
C VAL A 100 -6.81 11.67 0.11
N GLN A 101 -7.62 12.35 -0.70
CA GLN A 101 -8.90 11.80 -1.15
C GLN A 101 -8.64 10.69 -2.17
N VAL A 102 -8.97 9.44 -1.82
CA VAL A 102 -8.72 8.29 -2.68
C VAL A 102 -10.01 7.78 -3.31
N LEU A 103 -10.00 7.64 -4.64
CA LEU A 103 -11.01 6.96 -5.42
C LEU A 103 -10.49 5.56 -5.77
N ARG A 104 -11.05 4.53 -5.15
CA ARG A 104 -10.78 3.14 -5.52
C ARG A 104 -11.56 2.80 -6.78
N ARG A 105 -10.86 2.26 -7.78
CA ARG A 105 -11.46 1.81 -9.04
C ARG A 105 -11.14 0.34 -9.24
N ASN A 106 -12.14 -0.38 -9.71
CA ASN A 106 -12.02 -1.74 -10.16
C ASN A 106 -12.41 -1.71 -11.65
N HIS A 107 -11.42 -1.67 -12.53
CA HIS A 107 -11.66 -1.62 -13.97
C HIS A 107 -11.96 -3.02 -14.50
N VAL A 108 -13.17 -3.48 -14.18
CA VAL A 108 -13.66 -4.82 -14.50
C VAL A 108 -13.75 -5.00 -16.01
N GLY A 109 -13.31 -6.16 -16.51
CA GLY A 109 -13.51 -6.57 -17.91
C GLY A 109 -14.94 -7.03 -18.15
N ASP A 110 -15.89 -6.10 -18.09
CA ASP A 110 -17.33 -6.32 -18.31
C ASP A 110 -17.79 -5.98 -19.74
N TRP A 111 -16.84 -5.65 -20.62
CA TRP A 111 -17.07 -5.44 -22.04
C TRP A 111 -16.06 -6.23 -22.87
N GLY A 112 -16.55 -7.12 -23.74
CA GLY A 112 -15.70 -7.93 -24.61
C GLY A 112 -16.44 -9.06 -25.33
N THR A 113 -15.75 -9.74 -26.25
CA THR A 113 -16.31 -10.80 -27.11
C THR A 113 -16.85 -11.99 -26.32
N GLN A 114 -16.34 -12.24 -25.12
CA GLN A 114 -16.82 -13.28 -24.21
C GLN A 114 -18.30 -13.13 -23.86
N PHE A 115 -18.83 -11.90 -23.82
CA PHE A 115 -20.25 -11.66 -23.57
C PHE A 115 -21.12 -12.15 -24.72
N GLY A 116 -20.67 -12.03 -25.97
CA GLY A 116 -21.39 -12.59 -27.11
C GLY A 116 -21.55 -14.11 -27.01
N MET A 117 -20.48 -14.82 -26.62
CA MET A 117 -20.53 -16.27 -26.41
C MET A 117 -21.44 -16.68 -25.25
N LEU A 118 -21.41 -15.94 -24.14
CA LEU A 118 -22.26 -16.20 -22.98
C LEU A 118 -23.74 -15.96 -23.29
N ILE A 119 -24.04 -14.88 -24.01
CA ILE A 119 -25.40 -14.55 -24.42
C ILE A 119 -25.94 -15.65 -25.37
N GLU A 120 -25.13 -16.10 -26.34
CA GLU A 120 -25.50 -17.23 -27.22
C GLU A 120 -25.80 -18.49 -26.41
N TYR A 121 -24.90 -18.87 -25.49
CA TYR A 121 -25.11 -20.02 -24.62
C TYR A 121 -26.39 -19.89 -23.76
N LEU A 122 -26.67 -18.70 -23.23
CA LEU A 122 -27.89 -18.45 -22.47
C LEU A 122 -29.14 -18.64 -23.34
N PHE A 123 -29.12 -18.24 -24.61
CA PHE A 123 -30.23 -18.48 -25.54
C PHE A 123 -30.42 -19.97 -25.85
N GLU A 124 -29.33 -20.74 -25.99
CA GLU A 124 -29.40 -22.20 -26.15
C GLU A 124 -30.00 -22.90 -24.92
N GLN A 125 -29.60 -22.49 -23.71
CA GLN A 125 -30.06 -23.10 -22.46
C GLN A 125 -31.46 -22.63 -22.03
N PHE A 126 -31.87 -21.41 -22.41
CA PHE A 126 -33.14 -20.78 -22.03
C PHE A 126 -33.91 -20.25 -23.26
N PRO A 127 -34.45 -21.14 -24.13
CA PRO A 127 -35.04 -20.80 -25.42
C PRO A 127 -36.38 -20.03 -25.38
N GLY A 128 -36.83 -19.60 -24.18
CA GLY A 128 -38.05 -18.81 -23.98
C GLY A 128 -37.85 -17.29 -24.03
N SER A 129 -36.62 -16.82 -24.26
CA SER A 129 -36.30 -15.40 -24.48
C SER A 129 -36.36 -15.08 -25.98
N ASP A 130 -36.85 -13.91 -26.33
CA ASP A 130 -37.21 -13.49 -27.68
C ASP A 130 -36.02 -13.51 -28.66
N GLY A 131 -36.07 -14.41 -29.64
CA GLY A 131 -35.00 -14.68 -30.62
C GLY A 131 -34.66 -13.57 -31.62
N SER A 132 -35.00 -12.31 -31.35
CA SER A 132 -34.62 -11.15 -32.17
C SER A 132 -33.22 -10.61 -31.83
N ALA A 133 -32.67 -10.93 -30.66
CA ALA A 133 -31.37 -10.46 -30.18
C ALA A 133 -30.16 -11.21 -30.79
N VAL A 134 -30.36 -12.44 -31.27
CA VAL A 134 -29.27 -13.31 -31.79
C VAL A 134 -28.61 -12.75 -33.04
N THR A 135 -29.38 -12.11 -33.93
CA THR A 135 -28.85 -11.55 -35.18
C THR A 135 -27.98 -10.31 -34.93
N ALA A 136 -28.31 -9.49 -33.92
CA ALA A 136 -27.60 -8.23 -33.64
C ALA A 136 -26.19 -8.41 -33.04
N ILE A 137 -25.91 -9.54 -32.37
CA ILE A 137 -24.60 -9.79 -31.72
C ILE A 137 -23.53 -10.21 -32.74
N ARG A 138 -23.93 -10.91 -33.81
CA ARG A 138 -23.00 -11.32 -34.88
C ARG A 138 -22.47 -10.15 -35.69
N ASP A 139 -23.27 -9.10 -35.88
CA ASP A 139 -22.91 -7.93 -36.68
C ASP A 139 -21.94 -6.97 -35.96
N LEU A 140 -21.87 -7.02 -34.61
CA LEU A 140 -20.90 -6.24 -33.82
C LEU A 140 -19.44 -6.68 -33.99
N GLN A 141 -19.19 -7.90 -34.46
CA GLN A 141 -17.83 -8.45 -34.60
C GLN A 141 -17.16 -8.08 -35.92
N SER A 142 -17.89 -7.58 -36.92
CA SER A 142 -17.35 -7.23 -38.25
C SER A 142 -16.91 -5.76 -38.40
N ASP A 143 -17.35 -4.85 -37.53
CA ASP A 143 -17.40 -3.42 -37.85
C ASP A 143 -16.41 -2.54 -37.05
N GLY A 144 -15.16 -2.99 -36.87
CA GLY A 144 -14.09 -2.12 -36.34
C GLY A 144 -14.26 -1.74 -34.86
N GLY A 145 -14.66 -2.71 -34.02
CA GLY A 145 -14.89 -2.52 -32.60
C GLY A 145 -13.72 -1.90 -31.82
N PHE A 146 -14.06 -1.10 -30.82
CA PHE A 146 -13.12 -0.45 -29.90
C PHE A 146 -12.27 -1.48 -29.15
N THR A 147 -10.95 -1.25 -29.09
CA THR A 147 -9.99 -2.12 -28.39
C THR A 147 -9.72 -1.64 -26.97
N TYR A 148 -9.02 -2.45 -26.18
CA TYR A 148 -8.59 -2.10 -24.81
C TYR A 148 -7.84 -0.76 -24.75
N ASP A 149 -7.00 -0.45 -25.75
CA ASP A 149 -6.26 0.82 -25.84
C ASP A 149 -7.21 2.03 -25.87
N THR A 150 -8.34 1.92 -26.57
CA THR A 150 -9.32 3.01 -26.67
C THR A 150 -10.08 3.20 -25.37
N THR A 151 -10.45 2.10 -24.70
CA THR A 151 -11.08 2.13 -23.37
C THR A 151 -10.16 2.73 -22.32
N ASP A 152 -8.88 2.35 -22.31
CA ASP A 152 -7.90 2.86 -21.34
C ASP A 152 -7.60 4.35 -21.55
N MET A 153 -7.54 4.81 -22.80
CA MET A 153 -7.41 6.25 -23.11
C MET A 153 -8.64 7.03 -22.63
N ALA A 154 -9.85 6.53 -22.88
CA ALA A 154 -11.07 7.15 -22.42
C ALA A 154 -11.18 7.17 -20.87
N ALA A 155 -10.81 6.06 -20.22
CA ALA A 155 -10.78 5.96 -18.77
C ALA A 155 -9.76 6.92 -18.14
N LEU A 156 -8.56 7.04 -18.72
CA LEU A 156 -7.56 8.02 -18.31
C LEU A 156 -8.07 9.45 -18.45
N TRP A 157 -8.66 9.77 -19.61
CA TRP A 157 -9.26 11.08 -19.84
C TRP A 157 -10.36 11.39 -18.81
N TYR A 158 -11.25 10.43 -18.53
CA TYR A 158 -12.33 10.58 -17.56
C TYR A 158 -11.80 10.82 -16.14
N ARG A 159 -10.77 10.08 -15.72
CA ARG A 159 -10.13 10.24 -14.40
C ARG A 159 -9.50 11.63 -14.24
N LEU A 160 -8.89 12.16 -15.30
CA LEU A 160 -8.30 13.49 -15.29
C LEU A 160 -9.36 14.60 -15.32
N ASN A 161 -10.35 14.48 -16.19
CA ASN A 161 -11.26 15.57 -16.52
C ASN A 161 -12.56 15.56 -15.71
N GLU A 162 -13.10 14.41 -15.37
CA GLU A 162 -14.34 14.31 -14.59
C GLU A 162 -14.02 14.07 -13.11
N GLU A 163 -13.17 13.09 -12.81
CA GLU A 163 -12.82 12.78 -11.42
C GLU A 163 -11.84 13.79 -10.80
N LYS A 164 -11.18 14.61 -11.65
CA LYS A 164 -10.18 15.59 -11.26
C LYS A 164 -9.03 14.96 -10.46
N ALA A 165 -8.61 13.76 -10.85
CA ALA A 165 -7.53 13.06 -10.20
C ALA A 165 -6.20 13.78 -10.45
N GLU A 166 -5.47 14.10 -9.38
CA GLU A 166 -4.10 14.61 -9.49
C GLU A 166 -3.11 13.45 -9.63
N TRP A 167 -3.41 12.28 -9.07
CA TRP A 167 -2.58 11.09 -9.20
C TRP A 167 -3.40 9.87 -9.56
N ILE A 168 -3.08 9.21 -10.68
CA ILE A 168 -3.75 7.98 -11.12
C ILE A 168 -2.74 6.83 -11.01
N ILE A 169 -3.08 5.81 -10.24
CA ILE A 169 -2.21 4.68 -9.92
C ILE A 169 -2.84 3.41 -10.48
N TYR A 170 -2.16 2.74 -11.40
CA TYR A 170 -2.60 1.49 -12.02
C TYR A 170 -1.81 0.32 -11.42
N VAL A 171 -2.48 -0.60 -10.74
CA VAL A 171 -1.85 -1.75 -10.07
C VAL A 171 -2.11 -3.03 -10.86
N THR A 172 -1.15 -3.41 -11.70
CA THR A 172 -1.28 -4.58 -12.58
C THR A 172 0.00 -5.42 -12.62
N GLU A 173 -0.07 -6.58 -13.25
CA GLU A 173 1.10 -7.44 -13.49
C GLU A 173 2.16 -6.73 -14.34
N ALA A 174 3.43 -7.13 -14.17
CA ALA A 174 4.57 -6.56 -14.88
C ALA A 174 4.54 -6.74 -16.40
N ASN A 175 3.84 -7.75 -16.92
CA ASN A 175 3.66 -7.97 -18.36
C ASN A 175 2.88 -6.83 -19.06
N GLN A 176 2.13 -6.01 -18.31
CA GLN A 176 1.39 -4.84 -18.82
C GLN A 176 2.24 -3.56 -18.90
N GLU A 177 3.50 -3.59 -18.47
CA GLU A 177 4.35 -2.39 -18.46
C GLU A 177 4.47 -1.74 -19.84
N GLY A 178 4.70 -2.55 -20.88
CA GLY A 178 4.77 -2.04 -22.25
C GLY A 178 3.46 -1.42 -22.75
N HIS A 179 2.32 -1.85 -22.23
CA HIS A 179 1.01 -1.29 -22.52
C HIS A 179 0.82 0.08 -21.87
N PHE A 180 1.01 0.17 -20.55
CA PHE A 180 0.89 1.44 -19.82
C PHE A 180 1.92 2.47 -20.27
N ASP A 181 3.14 2.05 -20.65
CA ASP A 181 4.13 2.95 -21.24
C ASP A 181 3.65 3.59 -22.54
N ARG A 182 2.97 2.83 -23.42
CA ARG A 182 2.38 3.37 -24.64
C ARG A 182 1.21 4.30 -24.32
N LEU A 183 0.35 3.91 -23.38
CA LEU A 183 -0.79 4.71 -22.92
C LEU A 183 -0.32 6.08 -22.40
N PHE A 184 0.65 6.11 -21.50
CA PHE A 184 1.15 7.36 -20.90
C PHE A 184 1.89 8.22 -21.92
N LYS A 185 2.62 7.62 -22.87
CA LYS A 185 3.24 8.37 -23.98
C LYS A 185 2.18 9.00 -24.89
N ALA A 186 1.09 8.28 -25.19
CA ALA A 186 -0.02 8.82 -25.98
C ALA A 186 -0.72 9.98 -25.25
N ALA A 187 -1.01 9.81 -23.95
CA ALA A 187 -1.61 10.86 -23.13
C ALA A 187 -0.74 12.12 -23.04
N ARG A 188 0.59 11.99 -22.95
CA ARG A 188 1.51 13.14 -23.01
C ARG A 188 1.53 13.81 -24.38
N LYS A 189 1.48 13.05 -25.47
CA LYS A 189 1.38 13.61 -26.83
C LYS A 189 0.06 14.35 -27.05
N ALA A 190 -0.98 13.99 -26.30
CA ALA A 190 -2.27 14.68 -26.29
C ALA A 190 -2.35 15.84 -25.29
N ASP A 191 -1.23 16.19 -24.63
CA ASP A 191 -1.13 17.22 -23.58
C ASP A 191 -2.02 16.99 -22.34
N TRP A 192 -2.40 15.73 -22.06
CA TRP A 192 -3.20 15.39 -20.87
C TRP A 192 -2.36 15.19 -19.61
N LEU A 193 -1.10 14.80 -19.79
CA LEU A 193 -0.12 14.60 -18.71
C LEU A 193 1.12 15.47 -18.96
N PRO A 194 1.79 15.97 -17.90
CA PRO A 194 3.06 16.66 -18.03
C PRO A 194 4.14 15.80 -18.70
N SER A 195 5.20 16.43 -19.22
CA SER A 195 6.29 15.71 -19.88
C SER A 195 7.13 14.81 -18.96
N ASN A 196 6.98 14.97 -17.64
CA ASN A 196 7.72 14.23 -16.62
C ASN A 196 6.78 13.63 -15.54
N ASP A 197 7.29 12.70 -14.74
CA ASP A 197 6.51 12.01 -13.69
C ASP A 197 6.59 12.65 -12.30
N LYS A 198 7.27 13.79 -12.19
CA LYS A 198 7.50 14.49 -10.92
C LYS A 198 6.42 15.53 -10.60
N THR A 199 5.63 15.93 -11.60
CA THR A 199 4.60 16.97 -11.47
C THR A 199 3.21 16.39 -11.66
N TYR A 200 2.23 16.95 -10.94
CA TYR A 200 0.81 16.61 -11.11
C TYR A 200 0.17 17.40 -12.26
N PRO A 201 -0.88 16.85 -12.93
CA PRO A 201 -1.42 15.52 -12.73
C PRO A 201 -0.45 14.43 -13.21
N ARG A 202 -0.40 13.27 -12.55
CA ARG A 202 0.53 12.18 -12.89
C ARG A 202 -0.16 10.83 -12.97
N ALA A 203 0.32 9.97 -13.85
CA ALA A 203 -0.06 8.56 -13.92
C ALA A 203 1.13 7.68 -13.51
N SER A 204 0.88 6.60 -12.77
CA SER A 204 1.92 5.69 -12.30
C SER A 204 1.49 4.25 -12.47
N HIS A 205 2.36 3.43 -13.07
CA HIS A 205 2.18 1.99 -13.15
C HIS A 205 2.89 1.31 -11.97
N VAL A 206 2.11 0.66 -11.12
CA VAL A 206 2.56 -0.16 -10.01
C VAL A 206 2.55 -1.61 -10.49
N ARG A 207 3.65 -2.01 -11.12
CA ARG A 207 3.86 -3.39 -11.50
C ARG A 207 4.15 -4.29 -10.31
N PHE A 208 3.68 -5.53 -10.41
CA PHE A 208 4.10 -6.62 -9.52
C PHE A 208 4.57 -7.87 -10.28
N GLY A 209 5.49 -8.64 -9.68
CA GLY A 209 6.03 -9.88 -10.25
C GLY A 209 5.04 -11.05 -10.26
N GLN A 210 5.46 -12.20 -10.79
CA GLN A 210 4.62 -13.41 -10.78
C GLN A 210 4.64 -14.11 -9.42
N VAL A 211 3.60 -14.91 -9.18
CA VAL A 211 3.57 -15.86 -8.07
C VAL A 211 4.07 -17.20 -8.58
N LEU A 212 5.07 -17.75 -7.91
CA LEU A 212 5.66 -19.05 -8.24
C LEU A 212 5.29 -20.08 -7.15
N GLY A 213 4.88 -21.28 -7.56
CA GLY A 213 4.71 -22.44 -6.66
C GLY A 213 3.34 -23.13 -6.73
N GLU A 214 3.32 -24.40 -6.35
CA GLU A 214 2.12 -25.22 -6.19
C GLU A 214 1.71 -25.21 -4.71
N GLY A 215 0.57 -24.60 -4.39
CA GLY A 215 -0.03 -24.73 -3.07
C GLY A 215 -0.42 -26.18 -2.83
N LYS A 216 0.04 -26.80 -1.74
CA LYS A 216 -0.49 -28.09 -1.32
C LYS A 216 -1.83 -27.85 -0.64
N ASP A 217 -2.90 -28.39 -1.23
CA ASP A 217 -4.20 -28.48 -0.57
C ASP A 217 -4.06 -29.30 0.70
N LYS A 218 -4.23 -28.65 1.84
CA LYS A 218 -4.50 -29.31 3.12
C LYS A 218 -5.94 -28.99 3.48
N GLU A 219 -6.77 -30.03 3.59
CA GLU A 219 -8.10 -29.91 4.14
C GLU A 219 -8.00 -29.64 5.65
N TRP A 220 -8.74 -28.64 6.10
CA TRP A 220 -8.91 -28.28 7.51
C TRP A 220 -10.39 -28.39 7.88
N THR A 221 -10.70 -28.75 9.12
CA THR A 221 -12.07 -28.81 9.63
C THR A 221 -12.56 -27.41 10.04
N LEU A 222 -13.83 -27.12 9.78
CA LEU A 222 -14.49 -25.82 10.03
C LEU A 222 -14.52 -25.39 11.51
N GLU A 223 -14.30 -26.33 12.44
CA GLU A 223 -14.45 -26.11 13.89
C GLU A 223 -13.24 -25.42 14.54
N GLU A 224 -12.05 -25.45 13.90
CA GLU A 224 -10.81 -24.81 14.40
C GLU A 224 -10.59 -23.37 13.86
N LEU A 225 -11.47 -22.92 12.95
CA LEU A 225 -11.33 -21.70 12.14
C LEU A 225 -12.05 -20.45 12.72
N ASN A 226 -12.05 -20.28 14.04
CA ASN A 226 -12.63 -19.08 14.66
C ASN A 226 -11.66 -17.88 14.62
N GLN A 227 -12.18 -16.69 14.25
CA GLN A 227 -11.66 -15.29 14.25
C GLN A 227 -10.13 -15.04 14.23
N THR A 228 -9.35 -15.71 15.08
CA THR A 228 -7.89 -15.70 15.06
C THR A 228 -7.33 -16.36 13.80
N ALA A 229 -7.95 -17.45 13.32
CA ALA A 229 -7.50 -18.14 12.11
C ALA A 229 -7.69 -17.30 10.84
N GLU A 230 -8.76 -16.50 10.77
CA GLU A 230 -9.04 -15.58 9.67
C GLU A 230 -8.05 -14.40 9.66
N ALA A 231 -7.84 -13.76 10.82
CA ALA A 231 -6.88 -12.67 10.97
C ALA A 231 -5.44 -13.12 10.69
N VAL A 232 -5.05 -14.30 11.17
CA VAL A 232 -3.74 -14.90 10.90
C VAL A 232 -3.62 -15.33 9.44
N GLY A 233 -4.64 -15.97 8.87
CA GLY A 233 -4.63 -16.45 7.49
C GLY A 233 -4.55 -15.32 6.47
N TYR A 234 -5.50 -14.38 6.51
CA TYR A 234 -5.47 -13.21 5.62
C TYR A 234 -4.28 -12.31 5.90
N GLY A 235 -3.92 -12.14 7.17
CA GLY A 235 -2.73 -11.40 7.55
C GLY A 235 -1.46 -12.00 6.97
N ALA A 236 -1.33 -13.33 6.98
CA ALA A 236 -0.12 -14.02 6.54
C ALA A 236 0.03 -13.91 5.03
N LEU A 237 -1.07 -14.10 4.31
CA LEU A 237 -1.14 -13.94 2.86
C LEU A 237 -0.79 -12.51 2.43
N LYS A 238 -1.44 -11.51 3.03
CA LYS A 238 -1.20 -10.10 2.71
C LYS A 238 0.22 -9.68 3.08
N TYR A 239 0.67 -9.98 4.29
CA TYR A 239 1.98 -9.57 4.77
C TYR A 239 3.11 -10.23 3.98
N ALA A 240 2.97 -11.50 3.61
CA ALA A 240 3.97 -12.21 2.83
C ALA A 240 4.14 -11.63 1.42
N ASP A 241 3.06 -11.13 0.81
CA ASP A 241 3.16 -10.37 -0.43
C ASP A 241 3.80 -9.00 -0.19
N LEU A 242 3.25 -8.23 0.76
CA LEU A 242 3.63 -6.84 1.00
C LEU A 242 5.05 -6.64 1.53
N LYS A 243 5.62 -7.60 2.27
CA LYS A 243 6.98 -7.47 2.82
C LYS A 243 8.07 -7.55 1.75
N ASN A 244 7.77 -8.15 0.61
CA ASN A 244 8.69 -8.24 -0.51
C ASN A 244 8.57 -6.99 -1.39
N ASN A 245 9.62 -6.65 -2.13
CA ASN A 245 9.49 -5.59 -3.12
C ASN A 245 8.45 -6.03 -4.15
N ARG A 246 7.42 -5.20 -4.40
CA ARG A 246 6.36 -5.55 -5.37
C ARG A 246 6.90 -5.98 -6.74
N SER A 247 8.02 -5.42 -7.18
CA SER A 247 8.60 -5.68 -8.50
C SER A 247 9.29 -7.03 -8.62
N THR A 248 9.52 -7.75 -7.51
CA THR A 248 10.16 -9.08 -7.53
C THR A 248 9.11 -10.18 -7.61
N ASP A 249 9.48 -11.29 -8.23
CA ASP A 249 8.72 -12.54 -8.16
C ASP A 249 8.69 -13.04 -6.72
N TYR A 250 7.59 -13.70 -6.36
CA TYR A 250 7.36 -14.19 -5.00
C TYR A 250 6.98 -15.66 -5.02
N SER A 251 7.66 -16.47 -4.20
CA SER A 251 7.32 -17.88 -4.02
C SER A 251 6.24 -18.04 -2.96
N PHE A 252 5.10 -18.58 -3.37
CA PHE A 252 3.99 -18.84 -2.45
C PHE A 252 4.28 -20.08 -1.59
N SER A 253 4.31 -19.91 -0.26
CA SER A 253 4.54 -21.04 0.66
C SER A 253 3.84 -20.81 1.99
N PHE A 254 2.78 -21.56 2.26
CA PHE A 254 2.06 -21.50 3.54
C PHE A 254 2.98 -21.70 4.74
N ASP A 255 3.90 -22.67 4.67
CA ASP A 255 4.84 -22.96 5.75
C ASP A 255 5.74 -21.75 6.08
N GLN A 256 6.18 -21.01 5.06
CA GLN A 256 6.97 -19.79 5.26
C GLN A 256 6.10 -18.62 5.77
N MET A 257 4.89 -18.46 5.24
CA MET A 257 3.98 -17.38 5.62
C MET A 257 3.49 -17.49 7.07
N LEU A 258 3.23 -18.72 7.51
CA LEU A 258 2.68 -19.05 8.83
C LEU A 258 3.76 -19.34 9.88
N ASN A 259 5.05 -19.21 9.52
CA ASN A 259 6.14 -19.42 10.47
C ASN A 259 6.05 -18.43 11.64
N ASP A 260 6.15 -18.94 12.87
CA ASP A 260 6.04 -18.15 14.09
C ASP A 260 7.33 -17.40 14.45
N LYS A 261 8.40 -17.62 13.67
CA LYS A 261 9.71 -16.98 13.75
C LYS A 261 10.03 -16.25 12.45
N GLY A 262 10.92 -15.26 12.56
CA GLY A 262 11.36 -14.47 11.42
C GLY A 262 10.42 -13.31 11.12
N ASP A 263 10.52 -12.78 9.89
CA ASP A 263 9.73 -11.64 9.42
C ASP A 263 8.39 -12.11 8.83
N THR A 264 7.42 -12.36 9.72
CA THR A 264 6.09 -12.87 9.39
C THR A 264 5.01 -12.12 10.17
N VAL A 265 3.78 -12.14 9.65
CA VAL A 265 2.65 -11.56 10.39
C VAL A 265 2.42 -12.28 11.71
N VAL A 266 2.67 -13.60 11.77
CA VAL A 266 2.46 -14.40 12.97
C VAL A 266 3.36 -13.90 14.09
N TYR A 267 4.62 -13.62 13.76
CA TYR A 267 5.56 -13.00 14.69
C TYR A 267 5.08 -11.60 15.13
N LEU A 268 4.65 -10.75 14.20
CA LEU A 268 4.17 -9.39 14.51
C LEU A 268 2.91 -9.39 15.37
N LEU A 269 1.93 -10.23 15.07
CA LEU A 269 0.69 -10.36 15.84
C LEU A 269 0.97 -10.87 17.26
N ARG A 270 1.92 -11.80 17.43
CA ARG A 270 2.38 -12.23 18.76
C ARG A 270 3.06 -11.10 19.53
N ALA A 271 3.92 -10.32 18.88
CA ALA A 271 4.56 -9.15 19.49
C ALA A 271 3.51 -8.11 19.93
N HIS A 272 2.54 -7.80 19.06
CA HIS A 272 1.43 -6.92 19.37
C HIS A 272 0.59 -7.43 20.55
N ALA A 273 0.19 -8.71 20.55
CA ALA A 273 -0.57 -9.32 21.64
C ALA A 273 0.18 -9.26 22.97
N ARG A 274 1.52 -9.42 22.96
CA ARG A 274 2.37 -9.27 24.15
C ARG A 274 2.34 -7.84 24.69
N ILE A 275 2.44 -6.83 23.82
CA ILE A 275 2.37 -5.42 24.21
C ILE A 275 1.00 -5.11 24.83
N CYS A 276 -0.10 -5.52 24.18
CA CYS A 276 -1.45 -5.37 24.74
C CYS A 276 -1.62 -6.09 26.08
N SER A 277 -0.97 -7.25 26.26
CA SER A 277 -0.99 -8.00 27.51
C SER A 277 -0.28 -7.24 28.65
N ILE A 278 0.84 -6.56 28.37
CA ILE A 278 1.52 -5.70 29.36
C ILE A 278 0.60 -4.58 29.82
N ILE A 279 -0.02 -3.87 28.87
CA ILE A 279 -0.98 -2.80 29.15
C ILE A 279 -2.12 -3.31 30.03
N ARG A 280 -2.77 -4.41 29.63
CA ARG A 280 -3.88 -5.00 30.38
C ARG A 280 -3.48 -5.46 31.79
N LYS A 281 -2.32 -6.10 31.94
CA LYS A 281 -1.83 -6.61 33.22
C LYS A 281 -1.37 -5.50 34.17
N SER A 282 -1.01 -4.32 33.65
CA SER A 282 -0.60 -3.19 34.48
C SER A 282 -1.71 -2.68 35.40
N GLY A 283 -2.99 -2.91 35.03
CA GLY A 283 -4.14 -2.38 35.74
C GLY A 283 -4.23 -0.85 35.73
N LYS A 284 -3.46 -0.17 34.88
CA LYS A 284 -3.42 1.28 34.78
C LYS A 284 -4.46 1.79 33.79
N ASP A 285 -5.05 2.93 34.12
CA ASP A 285 -5.82 3.71 33.15
C ASP A 285 -4.85 4.37 32.16
N ILE A 286 -4.89 3.90 30.91
CA ILE A 286 -4.01 4.40 29.85
C ILE A 286 -4.36 5.83 29.46
N ASP A 287 -5.63 6.22 29.50
CA ASP A 287 -6.04 7.57 29.12
C ASP A 287 -5.69 8.60 30.20
N GLU A 288 -5.68 8.21 31.47
CA GLU A 288 -5.08 9.00 32.54
C GLU A 288 -3.56 9.11 32.37
N LEU A 289 -2.87 7.98 32.15
CA LEU A 289 -1.40 7.94 31.98
C LEU A 289 -0.91 8.81 30.82
N LYS A 290 -1.65 8.87 29.71
CA LYS A 290 -1.30 9.76 28.58
C LYS A 290 -1.31 11.25 28.97
N LYS A 291 -2.13 11.64 29.95
CA LYS A 291 -2.31 13.04 30.37
C LYS A 291 -1.37 13.45 31.50
N THR A 292 -1.12 12.54 32.43
CA THR A 292 -0.37 12.82 33.68
C THR A 292 1.04 12.24 33.68
N GLY A 293 1.28 11.20 32.87
CA GLY A 293 2.56 10.54 32.77
C GLY A 293 3.62 11.43 32.14
N LYS A 294 4.84 11.33 32.68
CA LYS A 294 6.03 11.96 32.11
C LYS A 294 6.92 10.88 31.53
N LEU A 295 7.21 10.98 30.24
CA LEU A 295 8.08 10.05 29.53
C LEU A 295 9.54 10.51 29.65
N ALA A 296 10.40 9.59 30.06
CA ALA A 296 11.85 9.76 30.04
C ALA A 296 12.46 8.67 29.16
N LEU A 297 13.53 9.00 28.43
CA LEU A 297 14.26 8.10 27.54
C LEU A 297 15.73 8.11 27.97
N ASP A 298 15.98 7.56 29.15
CA ASP A 298 17.26 7.64 29.86
C ASP A 298 18.15 6.43 29.50
N HIS A 299 17.54 5.26 29.27
CA HIS A 299 18.25 4.06 28.85
C HIS A 299 18.51 4.05 27.33
N ALA A 300 19.62 3.44 26.90
CA ALA A 300 19.99 3.38 25.49
C ALA A 300 18.92 2.67 24.62
N GLU A 301 18.31 1.61 25.13
CA GLU A 301 17.25 0.87 24.41
C GLU A 301 15.91 1.65 24.35
N GLU A 302 15.56 2.41 25.40
CA GLU A 302 14.40 3.32 25.38
C GLU A 302 14.58 4.38 24.31
N ARG A 303 15.78 4.97 24.27
CA ARG A 303 16.16 5.97 23.29
C ARG A 303 16.14 5.40 21.87
N ALA A 304 16.62 4.18 21.66
CA ALA A 304 16.59 3.50 20.37
C ALA A 304 15.17 3.23 19.89
N LEU A 305 14.28 2.75 20.77
CA LEU A 305 12.86 2.56 20.49
C LEU A 305 12.17 3.89 20.17
N GLY A 306 12.39 4.92 20.98
CA GLY A 306 11.83 6.26 20.77
C GLY A 306 12.26 6.87 19.43
N LEU A 307 13.53 6.72 19.05
CA LEU A 307 14.02 7.16 17.75
C LEU A 307 13.35 6.39 16.61
N HIS A 308 13.20 5.07 16.74
CA HIS A 308 12.53 4.26 15.72
C HIS A 308 11.07 4.67 15.55
N LEU A 309 10.34 4.92 16.64
CA LEU A 309 8.94 5.40 16.59
C LEU A 309 8.82 6.71 15.79
N LEU A 310 9.73 7.66 16.01
CA LEU A 310 9.70 8.96 15.31
C LEU A 310 9.95 8.85 13.79
N ARG A 311 10.49 7.72 13.32
CA ARG A 311 10.64 7.45 11.88
C ARG A 311 9.33 7.06 11.19
N PHE A 312 8.24 6.89 11.94
CA PHE A 312 6.98 6.46 11.35
C PHE A 312 6.50 7.39 10.24
N THR A 313 6.49 8.71 10.48
CA THR A 313 6.02 9.70 9.50
C THR A 313 6.83 9.67 8.21
N GLU A 314 8.17 9.64 8.29
CA GLU A 314 9.04 9.56 7.10
C GLU A 314 8.87 8.21 6.37
N THR A 315 8.67 7.12 7.11
CA THR A 315 8.46 5.78 6.54
C THR A 315 7.14 5.73 5.75
N VAL A 316 6.06 6.29 6.30
CA VAL A 316 4.76 6.38 5.61
C VAL A 316 4.88 7.29 4.38
N GLU A 317 5.55 8.43 4.51
CA GLU A 317 5.76 9.36 3.39
C GLU A 317 6.55 8.73 2.25
N GLU A 318 7.63 7.99 2.58
CA GLU A 318 8.42 7.24 1.60
C GLU A 318 7.58 6.16 0.94
N ALA A 319 6.85 5.36 1.72
CA ALA A 319 6.03 4.28 1.21
C ALA A 319 4.92 4.80 0.29
N CYS A 320 4.30 5.94 0.62
CA CYS A 320 3.34 6.65 -0.24
C CYS A 320 4.02 7.17 -1.51
N THR A 321 5.12 7.93 -1.38
CA THR A 321 5.75 8.61 -2.51
C THR A 321 6.36 7.65 -3.52
N LYS A 322 6.93 6.54 -3.04
CA LYS A 322 7.55 5.51 -3.88
C LYS A 322 6.61 4.37 -4.27
N LEU A 323 5.39 4.33 -3.69
CA LEU A 323 4.44 3.23 -3.84
C LEU A 323 5.07 1.87 -3.46
N LEU A 324 5.69 1.84 -2.27
CA LEU A 324 6.43 0.69 -1.73
C LEU A 324 5.93 0.29 -0.33
N PRO A 325 4.88 -0.55 -0.24
CA PRO A 325 4.36 -1.03 1.04
C PRO A 325 5.38 -1.79 1.90
N ASN A 326 6.36 -2.45 1.26
CA ASN A 326 7.39 -3.24 1.94
C ASN A 326 8.23 -2.41 2.93
N VAL A 327 8.36 -1.09 2.68
CA VAL A 327 9.04 -0.16 3.58
C VAL A 327 8.32 -0.08 4.94
N LEU A 328 6.98 -0.13 4.94
CA LEU A 328 6.18 -0.19 6.17
C LEU A 328 6.32 -1.55 6.88
N CYS A 329 6.34 -2.65 6.12
CA CYS A 329 6.58 -3.99 6.69
C CYS A 329 7.92 -4.05 7.42
N GLU A 330 8.99 -3.58 6.77
CA GLU A 330 10.33 -3.54 7.37
C GLU A 330 10.36 -2.66 8.63
N TYR A 331 9.67 -1.50 8.60
CA TYR A 331 9.53 -0.63 9.77
C TYR A 331 8.84 -1.34 10.94
N LEU A 332 7.72 -2.04 10.70
CA LEU A 332 6.96 -2.77 11.72
C LEU A 332 7.78 -3.93 12.29
N TYR A 333 8.50 -4.66 11.43
CA TYR A 333 9.38 -5.72 11.86
C TYR A 333 10.49 -5.20 12.78
N LYS A 334 11.19 -4.13 12.39
CA LYS A 334 12.21 -3.50 13.23
C LYS A 334 11.62 -2.94 14.53
N LEU A 335 10.43 -2.35 14.48
CA LEU A 335 9.74 -1.84 15.68
C LEU A 335 9.50 -2.97 16.68
N SER A 336 8.99 -4.12 16.21
CA SER A 336 8.76 -5.29 17.07
C SER A 336 10.06 -5.81 17.71
N LYS A 337 11.19 -5.73 17.00
CA LYS A 337 12.52 -6.08 17.55
C LYS A 337 12.96 -5.08 18.62
N HIS A 338 12.78 -3.78 18.41
CA HIS A 338 13.06 -2.77 19.43
C HIS A 338 12.20 -2.98 20.68
N CYS A 339 10.90 -3.23 20.53
CA CYS A 339 10.00 -3.53 21.66
C CYS A 339 10.32 -4.84 22.40
N THR A 340 11.08 -5.76 21.78
CA THR A 340 11.50 -7.01 22.44
C THR A 340 12.82 -6.84 23.20
N LYS A 341 13.67 -5.90 22.74
CA LYS A 341 14.96 -5.59 23.37
C LYS A 341 14.83 -4.64 24.56
N PHE A 342 13.93 -3.67 24.44
CA PHE A 342 13.40 -2.91 25.58
C PHE A 342 12.64 -3.86 26.52
#